data_AF-A0A6N3Z6B7-F1
#
_entry.id   AF-A0A6N3Z6B7-F1
#
_cell.length_a   1.000
_cell.length_b   1.000
_cell.length_c   1.000
_cell.angle_alpha   90.00
_cell.angle_beta   90.00
_cell.angle_gamma   90.00
#
_symmetry.space_group_name_H-M   'P 1'
#
loop_
_entity.id
_entity.type
_entity.pdbx_description
1 polymer ?
#
loop_
_entity_poly.entity_id
_entity_poly.type
_entity_poly.pdbx_seq_one_letter_code
_entity_poly.pdbx_strand_id
1 'polypeptide(L)'
;QLTANYATTSRAVPESYVAVELSYFKASYAYDSVSFNGTETDITAYSPSTESCSEHCTSTQYFTFPIDNKDIELSAKNGLTYDVHATNDTSKLSFTIPAGYFQAVLDEKALQLEHIPSSVQQPAAEVKVESKDSKPVEMSKYWFDEATVAEQEQFTEWAFINRKEINTELVSSSKELEMLTYWYSKSSVTDKSNILTWIINKK
;
A
#
# COMPACT_ATOMS: atom_id res chain seq x y z
N GLN A 1 9.76 -6.52 -4.54
CA GLN A 1 8.75 -5.88 -3.69
C GLN A 1 7.89 -6.96 -3.02
N LEU A 2 7.66 -6.85 -1.72
CA LEU A 2 6.76 -7.75 -0.98
C LEU A 2 5.36 -7.13 -0.93
N THR A 3 4.33 -7.92 -1.22
CA THR A 3 2.92 -7.57 -1.02
C THR A 3 2.29 -8.60 -0.09
N ALA A 4 1.99 -8.18 1.14
CA ALA A 4 1.37 -9.02 2.14
C ALA A 4 -0.12 -8.72 2.28
N ASN A 5 -0.94 -9.73 2.05
CA ASN A 5 -2.39 -9.67 2.10
C ASN A 5 -2.89 -10.44 3.34
N TYR A 6 -3.39 -9.71 4.32
CA TYR A 6 -3.98 -10.28 5.54
C TYR A 6 -5.49 -10.13 5.52
N ALA A 7 -6.20 -11.22 5.84
CA ALA A 7 -7.65 -11.18 6.02
C ALA A 7 -8.03 -10.38 7.27
N THR A 8 -8.77 -9.30 7.07
CA THR A 8 -9.37 -8.48 8.14
C THR A 8 -10.84 -8.81 8.38
N THR A 9 -11.47 -9.57 7.47
CA THR A 9 -12.87 -10.05 7.54
C THR A 9 -12.98 -11.47 6.97
N SER A 10 -14.18 -12.06 6.97
CA SER A 10 -14.43 -13.41 6.41
C SER A 10 -14.38 -13.51 4.88
N ARG A 11 -13.93 -12.47 4.17
CA ARG A 11 -13.78 -12.51 2.70
C ARG A 11 -12.49 -13.21 2.29
N ALA A 12 -12.54 -13.89 1.14
CA ALA A 12 -11.36 -14.42 0.49
C ALA A 12 -10.42 -13.27 0.14
N VAL A 13 -9.18 -13.37 0.62
CA VAL A 13 -8.14 -12.37 0.39
C VAL A 13 -7.15 -12.93 -0.64
N PRO A 14 -6.67 -12.11 -1.59
CA PRO A 14 -5.66 -12.54 -2.55
C PRO A 14 -4.41 -13.09 -1.84
N GLU A 15 -3.70 -14.01 -2.49
CA GLU A 15 -2.46 -14.53 -1.93
C GLU A 15 -1.39 -13.43 -1.80
N SER A 16 -0.60 -13.51 -0.74
CA SER A 16 0.59 -12.68 -0.57
C SER A 16 1.66 -13.13 -1.56
N TYR A 17 2.45 -12.20 -2.10
CA TYR A 17 3.46 -12.50 -3.11
C TYR A 17 4.67 -11.59 -3.04
N VAL A 18 5.78 -12.04 -3.64
CA VAL A 18 6.99 -11.24 -3.88
C VAL A 18 7.13 -10.98 -5.37
N ALA A 19 7.13 -9.72 -5.77
CA ALA A 19 7.45 -9.29 -7.13
C ALA A 19 8.96 -9.06 -7.28
N VAL A 20 9.52 -9.59 -8.36
CA VAL A 20 10.95 -9.57 -8.67
C VAL A 20 11.16 -8.98 -10.06
N GLU A 21 12.18 -8.15 -10.17
CA GLU A 21 12.79 -7.74 -11.44
C GLU A 21 14.17 -8.38 -11.48
N LEU A 22 14.38 -9.34 -12.39
CA LEU A 22 15.61 -10.10 -12.51
C LEU A 22 16.28 -9.81 -13.84
N SER A 23 17.45 -9.18 -13.81
CA SER A 23 18.29 -8.97 -14.99
C SER A 23 19.46 -9.95 -15.01
N TYR A 24 19.65 -10.65 -16.14
CA TYR A 24 20.69 -11.66 -16.33
C TYR A 24 21.22 -11.66 -17.76
N PHE A 25 22.38 -12.29 -17.99
CA PHE A 25 22.93 -12.42 -19.34
C PHE A 25 22.12 -13.42 -20.18
N LYS A 26 21.78 -13.06 -21.42
CA LYS A 26 20.97 -13.91 -22.33
C LYS A 26 21.61 -15.26 -22.66
N ALA A 27 22.92 -15.42 -22.40
CA ALA A 27 23.59 -16.72 -22.52
C ALA A 27 23.07 -17.75 -21.51
N SER A 28 22.39 -17.31 -20.45
CA SER A 28 21.72 -18.17 -19.48
C SER A 28 20.29 -18.51 -19.92
N TYR A 29 19.79 -19.63 -19.44
CA TYR A 29 18.39 -20.02 -19.61
C TYR A 29 17.46 -19.07 -18.85
N ALA A 30 16.21 -18.96 -19.31
CA ALA A 30 15.19 -18.24 -18.58
C ALA A 30 14.93 -18.93 -17.23
N TYR A 31 14.57 -18.11 -16.24
CA TYR A 31 14.16 -18.59 -14.93
C TYR A 31 12.66 -18.81 -14.91
N ASP A 32 12.22 -19.88 -14.27
CA ASP A 32 10.81 -20.28 -14.22
C ASP A 32 10.31 -20.77 -12.85
N SER A 33 11.22 -21.11 -11.93
CA SER A 33 10.83 -21.49 -10.57
C SER A 33 11.62 -20.74 -9.49
N VAL A 34 11.03 -20.69 -8.31
CA VAL A 34 11.66 -20.19 -7.08
C VAL A 34 11.53 -21.26 -6.00
N SER A 35 12.60 -21.49 -5.25
CA SER A 35 12.58 -22.31 -4.05
C SER A 35 12.95 -21.52 -2.81
N PHE A 36 12.15 -21.66 -1.75
CA PHE A 36 12.44 -21.15 -0.41
C PHE A 36 11.83 -22.10 0.63
N ASN A 37 12.40 -22.15 1.84
CA ASN A 37 11.94 -23.04 2.91
C ASN A 37 11.79 -24.53 2.50
N GLY A 38 12.60 -24.98 1.53
CA GLY A 38 12.57 -26.37 1.03
C GLY A 38 11.39 -26.69 0.11
N THR A 39 10.59 -25.70 -0.28
CA THR A 39 9.48 -25.84 -1.23
C THR A 39 9.83 -25.07 -2.50
N GLU A 40 9.50 -25.67 -3.65
CA GLU A 40 9.67 -25.05 -4.97
C GLU A 40 8.31 -24.68 -5.56
N THR A 41 8.24 -23.53 -6.21
CA THR A 41 7.01 -22.98 -6.80
C THR A 41 7.31 -22.30 -8.13
N ASP A 42 6.38 -22.39 -9.07
CA ASP A 42 6.48 -21.73 -10.37
C ASP A 42 6.32 -20.20 -10.21
N ILE A 43 7.06 -19.46 -11.03
CA ILE A 43 6.90 -18.00 -11.09
C ILE A 43 5.76 -17.61 -12.03
N THR A 44 5.12 -16.48 -11.75
CA THR A 44 4.10 -15.89 -12.62
C THR A 44 4.59 -14.57 -13.18
N ALA A 45 4.65 -14.42 -14.51
CA ALA A 45 5.05 -13.17 -15.13
C ALA A 45 3.98 -12.07 -14.92
N TYR A 46 4.40 -10.89 -14.43
CA TYR A 46 3.50 -9.72 -14.29
C TYR A 46 3.74 -8.64 -15.34
N SER A 47 4.84 -8.73 -16.09
CA SER A 47 5.15 -7.84 -17.21
C SER A 47 5.96 -8.60 -18.28
N PRO A 48 5.84 -8.24 -19.57
CA PRO A 48 6.67 -8.81 -20.62
C PRO A 48 8.16 -8.63 -20.31
N SER A 49 8.96 -9.64 -20.61
CA SER A 49 10.42 -9.54 -20.53
C SER A 49 10.96 -8.53 -21.52
N THR A 50 12.02 -7.84 -21.12
CA THR A 50 12.72 -6.88 -21.96
C THR A 50 14.14 -7.35 -22.23
N GLU A 51 14.73 -6.85 -23.31
CA GLU A 51 16.07 -7.20 -23.70
C GLU A 51 16.85 -5.96 -24.10
N SER A 52 18.12 -5.92 -23.70
CA SER A 52 19.07 -4.87 -24.10
C SER A 52 20.35 -5.54 -24.58
N CYS A 53 20.80 -5.19 -25.78
CA CYS A 53 22.01 -5.73 -26.38
C CYS A 53 23.01 -4.61 -26.64
N SER A 54 24.16 -4.69 -25.96
CA SER A 54 25.38 -3.97 -26.31
C SER A 54 26.38 -4.98 -26.91
N GLU A 55 27.61 -5.06 -26.39
CA GLU A 55 28.55 -6.16 -26.70
C GLU A 55 28.09 -7.50 -26.07
N HIS A 56 27.32 -7.42 -24.98
CA HIS A 56 26.65 -8.54 -24.35
C HIS A 56 25.15 -8.24 -24.24
N CYS A 57 24.31 -9.25 -24.51
CA CYS A 57 22.85 -9.14 -24.34
C CYS A 57 22.45 -9.51 -22.91
N THR A 58 21.61 -8.67 -22.32
CA THR A 58 20.95 -8.91 -21.03
C THR A 58 19.45 -9.00 -21.22
N SER A 59 18.83 -9.96 -20.53
CA SER A 59 17.39 -10.17 -20.45
C SER A 59 16.91 -9.74 -19.06
N THR A 60 15.76 -9.06 -18.99
CA THR A 60 15.10 -8.70 -17.74
C THR A 60 13.74 -9.39 -17.66
N GLN A 61 13.53 -10.20 -16.63
CA GLN A 61 12.27 -10.88 -16.31
C GLN A 61 11.56 -10.18 -15.15
N TYR A 62 10.23 -10.08 -15.27
CA TYR A 62 9.35 -9.46 -14.28
C TYR A 62 8.34 -10.52 -13.81
N PHE A 63 8.55 -11.06 -12.63
CA PHE A 63 7.72 -12.17 -12.12
C PHE A 63 7.36 -12.03 -10.65
N THR A 64 6.30 -12.71 -10.24
CA THR A 64 5.89 -12.89 -8.86
C THR A 64 6.00 -14.35 -8.45
N PHE A 65 6.27 -14.61 -7.18
CA PHE A 65 6.06 -15.92 -6.56
C PHE A 65 5.25 -15.76 -5.27
N PRO A 66 4.38 -16.72 -4.93
CA PRO A 66 3.56 -16.66 -3.73
C PRO A 66 4.41 -16.82 -2.46
N ILE A 67 3.98 -16.19 -1.37
CA ILE A 67 4.58 -16.36 -0.04
C ILE A 67 3.47 -16.40 1.01
N ASP A 68 3.46 -17.41 1.88
CA ASP A 68 2.42 -17.51 2.89
C ASP A 68 2.63 -16.51 4.03
N ASN A 69 1.53 -16.14 4.70
CA ASN A 69 1.57 -15.27 5.88
C ASN A 69 2.43 -15.86 7.02
N LYS A 70 2.51 -17.19 7.13
CA LYS A 70 3.40 -17.87 8.08
C LYS A 70 4.87 -17.70 7.71
N ASP A 71 5.19 -17.73 6.44
CA ASP A 71 6.57 -17.52 5.95
C ASP A 71 6.97 -16.06 6.10
N ILE A 72 6.05 -15.11 5.93
CA ILE A 72 6.27 -13.69 6.24
C ILE A 72 6.62 -13.51 7.73
N GLU A 73 5.86 -14.15 8.62
CA GLU A 73 6.12 -14.11 10.08
C GLU A 73 7.47 -14.73 10.46
N LEU A 74 7.86 -15.84 9.82
CA LEU A 74 9.18 -16.45 10.03
C LEU A 74 10.31 -15.56 9.48
N SER A 75 10.09 -14.98 8.29
CA SER A 75 11.05 -14.12 7.61
C SER A 75 11.29 -12.80 8.35
N ALA A 76 10.33 -12.32 9.15
CA ALA A 76 10.53 -11.19 10.05
C ALA A 76 11.58 -11.43 11.14
N LYS A 77 11.89 -12.69 11.45
CA LYS A 77 12.94 -13.05 12.42
C LYS A 77 14.30 -13.24 11.78
N ASN A 78 14.34 -13.92 10.63
CA ASN A 78 15.58 -14.47 10.07
C ASN A 78 15.94 -13.88 8.69
N GLY A 79 15.04 -13.11 8.08
CA GLY A 79 15.07 -12.79 6.65
C GLY A 79 14.54 -13.96 5.81
N LEU A 80 14.37 -13.69 4.52
CA LEU A 80 13.99 -14.69 3.53
C LEU A 80 15.15 -14.89 2.56
N THR A 81 15.66 -16.12 2.50
CA THR A 81 16.55 -16.54 1.41
C THR A 81 15.75 -17.40 0.45
N TYR A 82 15.79 -17.03 -0.83
CA TYR A 82 15.15 -17.77 -1.90
C TYR A 82 16.11 -17.94 -3.07
N ASP A 83 15.93 -19.03 -3.79
CA ASP A 83 16.72 -19.40 -4.94
C ASP A 83 15.85 -19.39 -6.19
N VAL A 84 16.30 -18.74 -7.25
CA VAL A 84 15.62 -18.75 -8.55
C VAL A 84 16.34 -19.75 -9.44
N HIS A 85 15.59 -20.69 -10.02
CA HIS A 85 16.14 -21.74 -10.87
C HIS A 85 15.79 -21.49 -12.33
N ALA A 86 16.74 -21.84 -13.19
CA ALA A 86 16.54 -21.83 -14.63
C ALA A 86 15.79 -23.08 -15.09
N THR A 87 15.06 -22.99 -16.20
CA THR A 87 14.18 -24.04 -16.78
C THR A 87 14.79 -25.43 -16.98
N ASN A 88 16.10 -25.57 -16.85
CA ASN A 88 16.83 -26.82 -17.01
C ASN A 88 17.77 -27.14 -15.83
N ASP A 89 17.57 -26.50 -14.68
CA ASP A 89 18.38 -26.63 -13.46
C ASP A 89 19.88 -26.34 -13.64
N THR A 90 20.29 -25.75 -14.77
CA THR A 90 21.71 -25.48 -15.04
C THR A 90 22.25 -24.28 -14.30
N SER A 91 21.37 -23.42 -13.80
CA SER A 91 21.72 -22.15 -13.17
C SER A 91 20.78 -21.87 -12.00
N LYS A 92 21.38 -21.42 -10.89
CA LYS A 92 20.68 -21.06 -9.66
C LYS A 92 21.21 -19.73 -9.15
N LEU A 93 20.32 -18.80 -8.83
CA LEU A 93 20.66 -17.51 -8.23
C LEU A 93 20.03 -17.43 -6.85
N SER A 94 20.84 -17.12 -5.83
CA SER A 94 20.37 -17.02 -4.45
C SER A 94 20.26 -15.55 -4.02
N PHE A 95 19.13 -15.18 -3.45
CA PHE A 95 18.84 -13.83 -3.00
C PHE A 95 18.36 -13.83 -1.55
N THR A 96 18.68 -12.77 -0.81
CA THR A 96 18.22 -12.59 0.57
C THR A 96 17.50 -11.25 0.73
N ILE A 97 16.27 -11.31 1.23
CA ILE A 97 15.53 -10.14 1.72
C ILE A 97 15.76 -10.05 3.23
N PRO A 98 16.35 -8.95 3.75
CA PRO A 98 16.59 -8.79 5.18
C PRO A 98 15.32 -8.82 6.02
N ALA A 99 15.44 -9.35 7.25
CA ALA A 99 14.33 -9.48 8.20
C ALA A 99 13.55 -8.17 8.44
N GLY A 100 14.27 -7.04 8.46
CA GLY A 100 13.68 -5.71 8.71
C GLY A 100 12.57 -5.32 7.73
N TYR A 101 12.60 -5.80 6.49
CA TYR A 101 11.54 -5.53 5.51
C TYR A 101 10.24 -6.24 5.89
N PHE A 102 10.32 -7.49 6.36
CA PHE A 102 9.15 -8.24 6.82
C PHE A 102 8.65 -7.71 8.16
N GLN A 103 9.56 -7.30 9.05
CA GLN A 103 9.18 -6.66 10.33
C GLN A 103 8.36 -5.40 10.10
N ALA A 104 8.78 -4.52 9.18
CA ALA A 104 8.03 -3.32 8.85
C ALA A 104 6.59 -3.62 8.37
N VAL A 105 6.41 -4.67 7.56
CA VAL A 105 5.09 -5.12 7.11
C VAL A 105 4.22 -5.62 8.27
N LEU A 106 4.81 -6.35 9.23
CA LEU A 106 4.09 -6.79 10.43
C LEU A 106 3.75 -5.64 11.37
N ASP A 107 4.64 -4.67 11.51
CA ASP A 107 4.42 -3.48 12.33
C ASP A 107 3.28 -2.63 11.73
N GLU A 108 3.28 -2.43 10.41
CA GLU A 108 2.18 -1.77 9.70
C GLU A 108 0.85 -2.50 9.90
N LYS A 109 0.84 -3.83 9.81
CA LYS A 109 -0.34 -4.66 10.13
C LYS A 109 -0.80 -4.44 11.57
N ALA A 110 0.10 -4.46 12.55
CA ALA A 110 -0.25 -4.26 13.95
C ALA A 110 -0.89 -2.88 14.18
N LEU A 111 -0.32 -1.83 13.58
CA LEU A 111 -0.87 -0.48 13.63
C LEU A 111 -2.25 -0.39 12.96
N GLN A 112 -2.48 -1.14 11.88
CA GLN A 112 -3.79 -1.22 11.23
C GLN A 112 -4.82 -1.95 12.11
N LEU A 113 -4.42 -3.00 12.84
CA LEU A 113 -5.29 -3.75 13.76
C LEU A 113 -5.63 -2.94 15.02
N GLU A 114 -4.69 -2.17 15.56
CA GLU A 114 -4.93 -1.25 16.67
C GLU A 114 -5.90 -0.11 16.30
N HIS A 115 -6.04 0.17 14.99
CA HIS A 115 -7.01 1.11 14.44
C HIS A 115 -8.29 0.44 13.92
N ILE A 116 -8.59 -0.83 14.28
CA ILE A 116 -9.92 -1.41 14.04
C ILE A 116 -10.85 -1.00 15.18
N PRO A 117 -11.77 -0.03 14.99
CA PRO A 117 -12.96 0.04 15.84
C PRO A 117 -13.75 -1.26 15.65
N SER A 118 -14.05 -1.94 16.76
CA SER A 118 -14.94 -3.10 16.77
C SER A 118 -16.24 -2.80 16.02
N SER A 119 -16.49 -3.64 15.01
CA SER A 119 -17.72 -3.82 14.21
C SER A 119 -18.26 -2.61 13.44
N VAL A 120 -18.27 -2.70 12.10
CA VAL A 120 -19.51 -2.74 11.31
C VAL A 120 -19.24 -3.48 9.98
N GLN A 121 -20.07 -4.46 9.64
CA GLN A 121 -20.13 -5.08 8.31
C GLN A 121 -20.86 -4.12 7.34
N GLN A 122 -20.33 -3.80 6.15
CA GLN A 122 -21.08 -3.84 4.88
C GLN A 122 -20.18 -3.70 3.61
N PRO A 123 -20.57 -4.22 2.43
CA PRO A 123 -19.74 -4.39 1.22
C PRO A 123 -19.65 -3.23 0.22
N ALA A 124 -18.77 -3.52 -0.75
CA ALA A 124 -18.72 -3.07 -2.14
C ALA A 124 -17.79 -1.88 -2.42
N ALA A 125 -16.89 -2.16 -3.36
CA ALA A 125 -15.90 -1.27 -3.91
C ALA A 125 -16.53 -0.20 -4.79
N GLU A 126 -15.96 1.01 -4.82
CA GLU A 126 -15.93 1.79 -6.05
C GLU A 126 -14.75 2.77 -6.10
N VAL A 127 -13.89 2.53 -7.10
CA VAL A 127 -13.11 3.47 -7.92
C VAL A 127 -12.14 4.45 -7.24
N LYS A 128 -10.86 4.09 -7.38
CA LYS A 128 -9.67 4.96 -7.36
C LYS A 128 -9.89 6.19 -8.25
N VAL A 129 -9.96 7.37 -7.65
CA VAL A 129 -9.57 8.62 -8.31
C VAL A 129 -8.17 8.94 -7.80
N GLU A 130 -7.19 8.77 -8.67
CA GLU A 130 -5.82 9.21 -8.41
C GLU A 130 -5.81 10.74 -8.33
N SER A 131 -6.02 11.25 -7.12
CA SER A 131 -5.93 12.68 -6.86
C SER A 131 -4.45 13.06 -6.76
N LYS A 132 -4.04 14.12 -7.46
CA LYS A 132 -2.71 14.76 -7.28
C LYS A 132 -2.61 15.50 -5.94
N ASP A 133 -3.61 15.34 -5.09
CA ASP A 133 -3.76 16.03 -3.83
C ASP A 133 -2.92 15.32 -2.77
N SER A 134 -2.42 16.09 -1.80
CA SER A 134 -1.74 15.50 -0.66
C SER A 134 -2.74 14.67 0.17
N LYS A 135 -2.25 13.63 0.84
CA LYS A 135 -3.07 12.76 1.69
C LYS A 135 -4.00 13.54 2.67
N PRO A 136 -3.55 14.64 3.33
CA PRO A 136 -4.45 15.45 4.15
C PRO A 136 -5.61 16.10 3.38
N VAL A 137 -5.38 16.53 2.13
CA VAL A 137 -6.42 17.10 1.26
C VAL A 137 -7.42 16.03 0.84
N GLU A 138 -6.93 14.88 0.39
CA GLU A 138 -7.78 13.74 0.00
C GLU A 138 -8.68 13.31 1.16
N MET A 139 -8.09 13.09 2.35
CA MET A 139 -8.84 12.65 3.52
C MET A 139 -9.80 13.73 4.03
N SER A 140 -9.44 15.02 3.97
CA SER A 140 -10.36 16.10 4.34
C SER A 140 -11.58 16.15 3.41
N LYS A 141 -11.39 15.94 2.09
CA LYS A 141 -12.51 15.88 1.15
C LYS A 141 -13.41 14.67 1.41
N TYR A 142 -12.81 13.51 1.65
CA TYR A 142 -13.52 12.28 1.98
C TYR A 142 -14.40 12.45 3.24
N TRP A 143 -13.81 12.89 4.36
CA TRP A 143 -14.56 13.05 5.61
C TRP A 143 -15.59 14.19 5.56
N PHE A 144 -15.36 15.21 4.71
CA PHE A 144 -16.36 16.23 4.44
C PHE A 144 -17.59 15.63 3.75
N ASP A 145 -17.39 14.68 2.84
CA ASP A 145 -18.47 14.02 2.11
C ASP A 145 -19.27 13.03 2.96
N GLU A 146 -18.61 12.38 3.91
CA GLU A 146 -19.25 11.50 4.89
C GLU A 146 -19.98 12.27 6.00
N ALA A 147 -19.60 13.53 6.27
CA ALA A 147 -20.23 14.35 7.30
C ALA A 147 -21.67 14.76 6.91
N THR A 148 -22.55 14.91 7.90
CA THR A 148 -23.90 15.42 7.66
C THR A 148 -23.87 16.87 7.21
N VAL A 149 -24.95 17.35 6.57
CA VAL A 149 -25.03 18.74 6.09
C VAL A 149 -24.80 19.76 7.22
N ALA A 150 -25.33 19.49 8.42
CA ALA A 150 -25.13 20.35 9.59
C ALA A 150 -23.65 20.38 10.04
N GLU A 151 -22.96 19.26 9.97
CA GLU A 151 -21.54 19.15 10.33
C GLU A 151 -20.62 19.74 9.25
N GLN A 152 -21.00 19.62 7.98
CA GLN A 152 -20.32 20.29 6.88
C GLN A 152 -20.39 21.81 7.05
N GLU A 153 -21.55 22.36 7.42
CA GLU A 153 -21.70 23.79 7.71
C GLU A 153 -20.86 24.21 8.92
N GLN A 154 -20.97 23.48 10.04
CA GLN A 154 -20.19 23.72 11.25
C GLN A 154 -18.67 23.69 10.98
N PHE A 155 -18.21 22.66 10.25
CA PHE A 155 -16.80 22.56 9.86
C PHE A 155 -16.39 23.69 8.94
N THR A 156 -17.21 24.04 7.95
CA THR A 156 -16.88 25.09 6.97
C THR A 156 -16.62 26.42 7.68
N GLU A 157 -17.50 26.82 8.62
CA GLU A 157 -17.33 28.03 9.42
C GLU A 157 -16.04 28.01 10.24
N TRP A 158 -15.80 26.90 10.92
CA TRP A 158 -14.58 26.72 11.72
C TRP A 158 -13.30 26.73 10.85
N ALA A 159 -13.31 26.05 9.70
CA ALA A 159 -12.17 25.95 8.80
C ALA A 159 -11.79 27.32 8.22
N PHE A 160 -12.76 28.18 7.91
CA PHE A 160 -12.49 29.56 7.47
C PHE A 160 -11.78 30.40 8.53
N ILE A 161 -12.15 30.24 9.80
CA ILE A 161 -11.51 30.91 10.93
C ILE A 161 -10.06 30.40 11.08
N ASN A 162 -9.85 29.09 10.91
CA ASN A 162 -8.57 28.41 11.14
C ASN A 162 -7.73 28.18 9.86
N ARG A 163 -7.99 28.96 8.80
CA ARG A 163 -7.43 28.76 7.45
C ARG A 163 -5.90 28.89 7.33
N LYS A 164 -5.27 29.62 8.26
CA LYS A 164 -3.81 29.78 8.32
C LYS A 164 -3.21 28.91 9.41
N GLU A 165 -3.77 29.00 10.60
CA GLU A 165 -3.30 28.31 11.80
C GLU A 165 -4.51 27.93 12.66
N ILE A 166 -4.41 26.79 13.36
CA ILE A 166 -5.48 26.31 14.23
C ILE A 166 -5.38 27.07 15.56
N ASN A 167 -6.32 27.98 15.78
CA ASN A 167 -6.39 28.84 16.97
C ASN A 167 -7.57 28.48 17.88
N THR A 168 -8.55 27.74 17.35
CA THR A 168 -9.76 27.34 18.07
C THR A 168 -10.01 25.87 17.81
N GLU A 169 -10.34 25.11 18.85
CA GLU A 169 -10.68 23.71 18.74
C GLU A 169 -12.18 23.56 18.45
N LEU A 170 -12.53 22.70 17.49
CA LEU A 170 -13.92 22.37 17.20
C LEU A 170 -14.33 21.15 18.02
N VAL A 171 -15.25 21.34 18.96
CA VAL A 171 -15.83 20.20 19.71
C VAL A 171 -16.60 19.35 18.73
N SER A 172 -16.12 18.13 18.53
CA SER A 172 -16.68 17.18 17.56
C SER A 172 -17.77 16.34 18.22
N SER A 173 -18.95 16.31 17.62
CA SER A 173 -20.09 15.50 18.07
C SER A 173 -20.19 14.14 17.37
N SER A 174 -19.35 13.92 16.36
CA SER A 174 -19.31 12.72 15.53
C SER A 174 -17.89 12.42 15.07
N LYS A 175 -17.68 11.17 14.64
CA LYS A 175 -16.38 10.70 14.16
C LYS A 175 -16.01 11.39 12.84
N GLU A 176 -16.99 11.68 12.01
CA GLU A 176 -16.83 12.33 10.71
C GLU A 176 -16.30 13.74 10.89
N LEU A 177 -16.91 14.52 11.80
CA LEU A 177 -16.47 15.87 12.12
C LEU A 177 -15.09 15.88 12.81
N GLU A 178 -14.83 14.89 13.68
CA GLU A 178 -13.54 14.72 14.35
C GLU A 178 -12.42 14.47 13.33
N MET A 179 -12.63 13.50 12.43
CA MET A 179 -11.64 13.14 11.42
C MET A 179 -11.43 14.25 10.40
N LEU A 180 -12.50 14.93 10.01
CA LEU A 180 -12.44 16.10 9.13
C LEU A 180 -11.60 17.23 9.75
N THR A 181 -11.83 17.53 11.03
CA THR A 181 -11.06 18.54 11.80
C THR A 181 -9.60 18.11 11.94
N TYR A 182 -9.36 16.82 12.21
CA TYR A 182 -8.02 16.24 12.33
C TYR A 182 -7.20 16.39 11.04
N TRP A 183 -7.73 15.93 9.90
CA TRP A 183 -7.01 15.99 8.62
C TRP A 183 -6.80 17.43 8.15
N TYR A 184 -7.77 18.32 8.40
CA TYR A 184 -7.61 19.75 8.16
C TYR A 184 -6.50 20.36 9.03
N SER A 185 -6.40 19.97 10.30
CA SER A 185 -5.35 20.47 11.20
C SER A 185 -3.95 20.05 10.77
N LYS A 186 -3.81 18.86 10.19
CA LYS A 186 -2.56 18.30 9.65
C LYS A 186 -2.19 18.84 8.27
N SER A 187 -3.08 19.57 7.61
CA SER A 187 -2.86 20.13 6.28
C SER A 187 -1.93 21.34 6.33
N SER A 188 -1.07 21.49 5.32
CA SER A 188 -0.28 22.71 5.13
C SER A 188 -1.19 23.92 4.84
N VAL A 189 -0.68 25.15 4.95
CA VAL A 189 -1.48 26.37 4.63
C VAL A 189 -1.98 26.34 3.17
N THR A 190 -1.16 25.82 2.25
CA THR A 190 -1.53 25.62 0.85
C THR A 190 -2.64 24.58 0.71
N ASP A 191 -2.51 23.45 1.40
CA ASP A 191 -3.51 22.37 1.39
C ASP A 191 -4.84 22.81 2.01
N LYS A 192 -4.81 23.56 3.12
CA LYS A 192 -6.01 24.17 3.72
C LYS A 192 -6.74 25.09 2.74
N SER A 193 -5.98 25.86 1.95
CA SER A 193 -6.53 26.73 0.90
C SER A 193 -7.16 25.91 -0.22
N ASN A 194 -6.53 24.80 -0.61
CA ASN A 194 -7.08 23.87 -1.61
C ASN A 194 -8.37 23.20 -1.13
N ILE A 195 -8.41 22.74 0.12
CA ILE A 195 -9.59 22.15 0.75
C ILE A 195 -10.74 23.16 0.78
N LEU A 196 -10.49 24.38 1.27
CA LEU A 196 -11.51 25.43 1.32
C LEU A 196 -12.02 25.81 -0.09
N THR A 197 -11.13 25.92 -1.07
CA THR A 197 -11.51 26.20 -2.46
C THR A 197 -12.41 25.10 -3.01
N TRP A 198 -12.08 23.84 -2.72
CA TRP A 198 -12.90 22.71 -3.12
C TRP A 198 -14.29 22.72 -2.45
N ILE A 199 -14.37 23.00 -1.15
CA ILE A 199 -15.65 23.13 -0.42
C ILE A 199 -16.53 24.21 -1.05
N ILE A 200 -15.96 25.38 -1.36
CA ILE A 200 -16.70 26.49 -1.98
C ILE A 200 -17.23 26.08 -3.36
N ASN A 201 -16.42 25.41 -4.17
CA ASN A 201 -16.80 25.01 -5.52
C ASN A 201 -17.82 23.84 -5.56
N LYS A 202 -18.06 23.19 -4.41
CA LYS A 202 -19.02 22.09 -4.28
C LYS A 202 -20.44 22.57 -3.93
N LYS A 203 -20.57 23.77 -3.37
CA LYS A 203 -21.86 24.44 -3.16
C LYS A 203 -22.44 24.95 -4.47
#